data_AF-A0A972JVS1-F1
#
_entry.id   AF-A0A972JVS1-F1
#
_cell.length_a   1.000
_cell.length_b   1.000
_cell.length_c   1.000
_cell.angle_alpha   90.00
_cell.angle_beta   90.00
_cell.angle_gamma   90.00
#
_symmetry.space_group_name_H-M   'P 1'
#
loop_
_entity.id
_entity.type
_entity.pdbx_description
1 polymer ?
#
loop_
_entity_poly.entity_id
_entity_poly.type
_entity_poly.pdbx_seq_one_letter_code
_entity_poly.pdbx_strand_id
1 'polypeptide(L)'
;MKPYWLIWHMIWRGALWTTFLGAVFGGIYGTSVLVIIAMTDGGFFGSFSSPGDIGIFFFIFAYAAGFGACIGGFLGGTTGGFAGLLIGGITLYRFTPLTDPARYRWVVRWISTLIIAGGVFCGSPIFMVGLFGFGEPFWAGFNLLVFAFVPASLAALAIWRTSTRITRWYESDTMAARITALSHSSSAP
;
A
#
# COMPACT_ATOMS: atom_id res chain seq x y z
N MET A 1 15.48 13.47 -20.01
CA MET A 1 14.15 13.35 -19.39
C MET A 1 13.88 14.59 -18.54
N LYS A 2 12.71 15.23 -18.66
CA LYS A 2 12.43 16.45 -17.89
C LYS A 2 12.14 16.10 -16.42
N PRO A 3 12.71 16.81 -15.43
CA PRO A 3 12.56 16.51 -13.99
C PRO A 3 11.12 16.28 -13.51
N TYR A 4 10.20 17.16 -13.92
CA TYR A 4 8.79 17.08 -13.53
C TYR A 4 8.08 15.84 -14.08
N TRP A 5 8.49 15.35 -15.26
CA TRP A 5 7.90 14.18 -15.90
C TRP A 5 8.24 12.91 -15.12
N LEU A 6 9.49 12.81 -14.62
CA LEU A 6 9.93 11.69 -13.79
C LEU A 6 9.12 11.60 -12.50
N ILE A 7 9.03 12.71 -11.75
CA ILE A 7 8.30 12.78 -10.49
C ILE A 7 6.82 12.43 -10.72
N TRP A 8 6.21 13.02 -11.74
CA TRP A 8 4.81 12.76 -12.09
C TRP A 8 4.52 11.27 -12.33
N HIS A 9 5.37 10.59 -13.10
CA HIS A 9 5.20 9.16 -13.37
C HIS A 9 5.40 8.30 -12.14
N MET A 10 6.33 8.66 -11.24
CA MET A 10 6.52 7.94 -9.99
C MET A 10 5.33 8.11 -9.04
N ILE A 11 4.75 9.32 -8.96
CA ILE A 11 3.53 9.57 -8.18
C ILE A 11 2.37 8.73 -8.72
N TRP A 12 2.08 8.80 -10.02
CA TRP A 12 0.95 8.07 -10.60
C TRP A 12 1.09 6.55 -10.51
N ARG A 13 2.28 6.01 -10.83
CA ARG A 13 2.52 4.57 -10.74
C ARG A 13 2.46 4.09 -9.29
N GLY A 14 2.94 4.90 -8.36
CA GLY A 14 2.81 4.66 -6.92
C GLY A 14 1.35 4.61 -6.52
N ALA A 15 0.63 5.72 -6.72
CA ALA A 15 -0.77 5.89 -6.35
C ALA A 15 -1.69 4.83 -6.98
N LEU A 16 -1.57 4.52 -8.27
CA LEU A 16 -2.44 3.53 -8.92
C LEU A 16 -2.27 2.12 -8.32
N TRP A 17 -1.03 1.69 -8.09
CA TRP A 17 -0.77 0.35 -7.55
C TRP A 17 -1.19 0.22 -6.09
N THR A 18 -0.92 1.24 -5.28
CA THR A 18 -1.30 1.23 -3.87
C THR A 18 -2.79 1.45 -3.69
N THR A 19 -3.48 2.22 -4.55
CA THR A 19 -4.94 2.30 -4.56
C THR A 19 -5.55 0.93 -4.85
N PHE A 20 -5.07 0.23 -5.87
CA PHE A 20 -5.57 -1.11 -6.20
C PHE A 20 -5.35 -2.10 -5.05
N LEU A 21 -4.12 -2.19 -4.53
CA LEU A 21 -3.80 -3.09 -3.44
C LEU A 21 -4.51 -2.69 -2.14
N GLY A 22 -4.63 -1.39 -1.88
CA GLY A 22 -5.38 -0.85 -0.76
C GLY A 22 -6.86 -1.21 -0.84
N ALA A 23 -7.47 -1.13 -2.02
CA ALA A 23 -8.87 -1.54 -2.21
C ALA A 23 -9.06 -3.04 -1.99
N VAL A 24 -8.17 -3.87 -2.53
CA VAL A 24 -8.23 -5.34 -2.33
C VAL A 24 -8.08 -5.68 -0.85
N PHE A 25 -7.07 -5.13 -0.17
CA PHE A 25 -6.83 -5.43 1.25
C PHE A 25 -7.87 -4.81 2.17
N GLY A 26 -8.35 -3.61 1.86
CA GLY A 26 -9.43 -2.96 2.59
C GLY A 26 -10.73 -3.75 2.51
N GLY A 27 -11.07 -4.29 1.32
CA GLY A 27 -12.24 -5.14 1.16
C GLY A 27 -12.14 -6.44 1.95
N ILE A 28 -11.00 -7.15 1.84
CA ILE A 28 -10.74 -8.36 2.63
C ILE A 28 -10.81 -8.04 4.13
N TYR A 29 -10.13 -6.99 4.58
CA TYR A 29 -10.11 -6.60 5.99
C TYR A 29 -11.50 -6.22 6.52
N GLY A 30 -12.27 -5.44 5.77
CA GLY A 30 -13.64 -5.07 6.14
C GLY A 30 -14.53 -6.29 6.35
N THR A 31 -14.43 -7.30 5.46
CA THR A 31 -15.15 -8.56 5.64
C THR A 31 -14.66 -9.36 6.86
N SER A 32 -13.35 -9.44 7.07
CA SER A 32 -12.77 -10.17 8.21
C SER A 32 -13.17 -9.56 9.54
N VAL A 33 -13.20 -8.24 9.66
CA VAL A 33 -13.66 -7.55 10.89
C VAL A 33 -15.11 -7.91 11.19
N LEU A 34 -15.99 -7.91 10.18
CA LEU A 34 -17.38 -8.33 10.39
C LEU A 34 -17.51 -9.81 10.77
N VAL A 35 -16.75 -10.71 10.14
CA VAL A 35 -16.73 -12.14 10.53
C VAL A 35 -16.39 -12.27 12.00
N ILE A 36 -15.37 -11.55 12.46
CA ILE A 36 -14.91 -11.65 13.84
C ILE A 36 -15.93 -11.06 14.79
N ILE A 37 -16.50 -9.88 14.53
CA ILE A 37 -17.58 -9.30 15.34
C ILE A 37 -18.75 -10.29 15.44
N ALA A 38 -19.19 -10.85 14.30
CA ALA A 38 -20.26 -11.83 14.24
C ALA A 38 -19.98 -13.12 15.05
N MET A 39 -18.71 -13.58 15.07
CA MET A 39 -18.29 -14.71 15.90
C MET A 39 -18.19 -14.36 17.39
N THR A 40 -17.81 -13.12 17.71
CA THR A 40 -17.59 -12.67 19.10
C THR A 40 -18.91 -12.39 19.81
N ASP A 41 -19.89 -11.83 19.09
CA ASP A 41 -21.22 -11.53 19.64
C ASP A 41 -22.11 -12.77 19.76
N GLY A 42 -21.67 -13.94 19.24
CA GLY A 42 -22.36 -15.23 19.34
C GLY A 42 -23.73 -15.31 18.63
N GLY A 43 -24.31 -14.19 18.21
CA GLY A 43 -25.69 -14.10 17.72
C GLY A 43 -25.87 -14.26 16.21
N PHE A 44 -24.84 -14.04 15.39
CA PHE A 44 -25.03 -13.90 13.93
C PHE A 44 -25.11 -15.23 13.17
N PHE A 45 -24.46 -16.29 13.66
CA PHE A 45 -24.37 -17.57 12.95
C PHE A 45 -25.41 -18.61 13.41
N GLY A 46 -26.11 -18.38 14.52
CA GLY A 46 -27.04 -19.34 15.12
C GLY A 46 -28.46 -19.38 14.52
N SER A 47 -28.83 -18.41 13.67
CA SER A 47 -30.25 -18.13 13.39
C SER A 47 -30.56 -17.90 11.91
N PHE A 48 -29.84 -18.55 10.98
CA PHE A 48 -30.24 -18.56 9.57
C PHE A 48 -31.46 -19.47 9.39
N SER A 49 -32.63 -18.93 9.71
CA SER A 49 -33.90 -19.66 9.72
C SER A 49 -34.66 -19.54 8.40
N SER A 50 -34.32 -18.54 7.59
CA SER A 50 -34.93 -18.27 6.30
C SER A 50 -33.90 -17.97 5.20
N PRO A 51 -34.24 -18.19 3.92
CA PRO A 51 -33.43 -17.73 2.79
C PRO A 51 -33.18 -16.20 2.80
N GLY A 52 -34.08 -15.43 3.42
CA GLY A 52 -33.91 -13.98 3.58
C GLY A 52 -32.74 -13.61 4.48
N ASP A 53 -32.50 -14.38 5.54
CA ASP A 53 -31.40 -14.16 6.48
C ASP A 53 -30.03 -14.36 5.78
N ILE A 54 -29.96 -15.32 4.87
CA ILE A 54 -28.78 -15.57 4.03
C ILE A 54 -28.55 -14.39 3.08
N GLY A 55 -29.61 -13.86 2.47
CA GLY A 55 -29.54 -12.68 1.60
C GLY A 55 -29.02 -11.44 2.34
N ILE A 56 -29.51 -11.18 3.55
CA ILE A 56 -29.06 -10.08 4.40
C ILE A 56 -27.58 -10.25 4.79
N PHE A 57 -27.16 -11.47 5.13
CA PHE A 57 -25.76 -11.77 5.42
C PHE A 57 -24.85 -11.43 4.24
N PHE A 58 -25.15 -11.92 3.03
CA PHE A 58 -24.34 -11.60 1.84
C PHE A 58 -24.35 -10.11 1.52
N PHE A 59 -25.47 -9.42 1.71
CA PHE A 59 -25.55 -7.97 1.52
C PHE A 59 -24.64 -7.22 2.49
N ILE A 60 -24.66 -7.56 3.77
CA ILE A 60 -23.80 -6.96 4.80
C ILE A 60 -22.31 -7.20 4.48
N PHE A 61 -21.96 -8.43 4.07
CA PHE A 61 -20.59 -8.76 3.66
C PHE A 61 -20.15 -7.97 2.43
N ALA A 62 -21.01 -7.89 1.40
CA ALA A 62 -20.72 -7.12 0.20
C ALA A 62 -20.57 -5.62 0.51
N TYR A 63 -21.43 -5.09 1.39
CA TYR A 63 -21.34 -3.71 1.85
C TYR A 63 -20.03 -3.44 2.59
N ALA A 64 -19.64 -4.29 3.53
CA ALA A 64 -18.38 -4.14 4.25
C ALA A 64 -17.15 -4.31 3.35
N ALA A 65 -17.20 -5.24 2.39
CA ALA A 65 -16.17 -5.38 1.36
C ALA A 65 -16.06 -4.10 0.52
N GLY A 66 -17.18 -3.55 0.05
CA GLY A 66 -17.22 -2.34 -0.75
C GLY A 66 -16.72 -1.12 0.02
N PHE A 67 -17.21 -0.92 1.24
CA PHE A 67 -16.81 0.18 2.11
C PHE A 67 -15.32 0.09 2.49
N GLY A 68 -14.88 -1.11 2.89
CA GLY A 68 -13.48 -1.40 3.16
C GLY A 68 -12.59 -1.14 1.95
N ALA A 69 -13.03 -1.52 0.75
CA ALA A 69 -12.30 -1.28 -0.49
C ALA A 69 -12.21 0.21 -0.83
N CYS A 70 -13.27 0.99 -0.60
CA CYS A 70 -13.25 2.44 -0.80
C CYS A 70 -12.25 3.14 0.13
N ILE A 71 -12.31 2.83 1.43
CA ILE A 71 -11.38 3.40 2.43
C ILE A 71 -9.96 2.95 2.13
N GLY A 72 -9.74 1.65 1.93
CA GLY A 72 -8.44 1.08 1.65
C GLY A 72 -7.85 1.63 0.36
N GLY A 73 -8.66 1.82 -0.68
CA GLY A 73 -8.24 2.43 -1.95
C GLY A 73 -7.83 3.90 -1.78
N PHE A 74 -8.61 4.69 -1.04
CA PHE A 74 -8.29 6.09 -0.75
C PHE A 74 -6.99 6.23 0.06
N LEU A 75 -6.85 5.47 1.15
CA LEU A 75 -5.64 5.46 1.97
C LEU A 75 -4.43 4.92 1.19
N GLY A 76 -4.64 3.90 0.36
CA GLY A 76 -3.64 3.37 -0.55
C GLY A 76 -3.16 4.42 -1.54
N GLY A 77 -4.07 5.13 -2.20
CA GLY A 77 -3.73 6.16 -3.18
C GLY A 77 -2.96 7.33 -2.60
N THR A 78 -3.39 7.83 -1.44
CA THR A 78 -2.70 8.91 -0.71
C THR A 78 -1.29 8.49 -0.29
N THR A 79 -1.16 7.34 0.39
CA THR A 79 0.15 6.82 0.84
C THR A 79 1.10 6.52 -0.32
N GLY A 80 0.62 5.91 -1.40
CA GLY A 80 1.45 5.65 -2.59
C GLY A 80 1.80 6.91 -3.37
N GLY A 81 0.93 7.91 -3.39
CA GLY A 81 1.24 9.23 -3.94
C GLY A 81 2.39 9.90 -3.18
N PHE A 82 2.33 9.91 -1.84
CA PHE A 82 3.40 10.44 -1.00
C PHE A 82 4.71 9.64 -1.15
N ALA A 83 4.63 8.31 -1.16
CA ALA A 83 5.81 7.47 -1.37
C ALA A 83 6.43 7.71 -2.76
N GLY A 84 5.60 7.83 -3.80
CA GLY A 84 6.04 8.15 -5.16
C GLY A 84 6.68 9.54 -5.25
N LEU A 85 6.13 10.53 -4.57
CA LEU A 85 6.71 11.88 -4.48
C LEU A 85 8.08 11.85 -3.80
N LEU A 86 8.20 11.16 -2.66
CA LEU A 86 9.45 11.07 -1.92
C LEU A 86 10.53 10.32 -2.71
N ILE A 87 10.19 9.15 -3.26
CA ILE A 87 11.11 8.36 -4.11
C ILE A 87 11.50 9.18 -5.35
N GLY A 88 10.55 9.88 -5.97
CA GLY A 88 10.79 10.78 -7.10
C GLY A 88 11.74 11.91 -6.76
N GLY A 89 11.55 12.59 -5.63
CA GLY A 89 12.42 13.65 -5.16
C GLY A 89 13.85 13.16 -4.88
N ILE A 90 13.99 12.02 -4.20
CA ILE A 90 15.30 11.41 -3.91
C ILE A 90 15.99 10.96 -5.18
N THR A 91 15.26 10.35 -6.11
CA THR A 91 15.79 9.94 -7.43
C THR A 91 16.29 11.15 -8.21
N LEU A 92 15.51 12.23 -8.23
CA LEU A 92 15.87 13.45 -8.93
C LEU A 92 17.13 14.09 -8.33
N TYR A 93 17.20 14.19 -7.00
CA TYR A 93 18.28 14.88 -6.30
C TYR A 93 19.60 14.09 -6.23
N ARG A 94 19.55 12.76 -6.12
CA ARG A 94 20.75 11.93 -5.88
C ARG A 94 21.12 10.96 -7.00
N PHE A 95 20.19 10.60 -7.88
CA PHE A 95 20.37 9.50 -8.84
C PHE A 95 20.13 9.94 -10.28
N THR A 96 20.10 11.24 -10.57
CA THR A 96 20.01 11.76 -11.94
C THR A 96 21.34 12.43 -12.32
N PRO A 97 22.08 11.91 -13.34
CA PRO A 97 21.81 10.70 -14.12
C PRO A 97 22.07 9.40 -13.34
N LEU A 98 21.36 8.32 -13.69
CA LEU A 98 21.46 7.03 -13.00
C LEU A 98 22.81 6.36 -13.31
N THR A 99 23.80 6.51 -12.42
CA THR A 99 25.15 5.95 -12.58
C THR A 99 25.23 4.50 -12.09
N ASP A 100 24.59 4.20 -10.97
CA ASP A 100 24.63 2.88 -10.31
C ASP A 100 23.20 2.36 -10.00
N PRO A 101 22.66 1.46 -10.84
CA PRO A 101 21.34 0.85 -10.64
C PRO A 101 21.26 0.00 -9.36
N ALA A 102 22.34 -0.68 -8.98
CA ALA A 102 22.35 -1.55 -7.82
C ALA A 102 22.20 -0.73 -6.52
N ARG A 103 22.97 0.35 -6.40
CA ARG A 103 22.85 1.29 -5.27
C ARG A 103 21.49 1.96 -5.23
N TYR A 104 20.95 2.36 -6.39
CA TYR A 104 19.61 2.94 -6.47
C TYR A 104 18.53 2.01 -5.91
N ARG A 105 18.50 0.74 -6.36
CA ARG A 105 17.55 -0.26 -5.85
C ARG A 105 17.66 -0.47 -4.35
N TRP A 106 18.90 -0.53 -3.84
CA TRP A 106 19.14 -0.71 -2.41
C TRP A 106 18.59 0.46 -1.60
N VAL A 107 18.88 1.70 -2.01
CA VAL A 107 18.41 2.92 -1.33
C VAL A 107 16.88 3.03 -1.37
N VAL A 108 16.25 2.82 -2.52
CA VAL A 108 14.78 2.87 -2.63
C VAL A 108 14.11 1.80 -1.78
N ARG A 109 14.68 0.58 -1.72
CA ARG A 109 14.18 -0.49 -0.83
C ARG A 109 14.27 -0.08 0.63
N TRP A 110 15.42 0.43 1.08
CA TRP A 110 15.59 0.87 2.47
C TRP A 110 14.64 1.99 2.85
N ILE A 111 14.51 3.02 2.01
CA ILE A 111 13.57 4.11 2.24
C ILE A 111 12.14 3.57 2.34
N SER A 112 11.75 2.66 1.43
CA SER A 112 10.43 2.04 1.46
C SER A 112 10.22 1.28 2.77
N THR A 113 11.18 0.45 3.18
CA THR A 113 11.11 -0.30 4.45
C THR A 113 11.02 0.62 5.66
N LEU A 114 11.74 1.75 5.67
CA LEU A 114 11.70 2.72 6.76
C LEU A 114 10.36 3.47 6.84
N ILE A 115 9.80 3.88 5.69
CA ILE A 115 8.46 4.51 5.63
C ILE A 115 7.41 3.52 6.13
N ILE A 116 7.51 2.27 5.68
CA ILE A 116 6.63 1.20 6.11
C ILE A 116 6.75 1.01 7.62
N ALA A 117 7.98 0.79 8.13
CA ALA A 117 8.21 0.53 9.54
C ALA A 117 7.71 1.71 10.39
N GLY A 118 8.07 2.93 10.03
CA GLY A 118 7.58 4.15 10.69
C GLY A 118 6.06 4.26 10.64
N GLY A 119 5.44 3.97 9.50
CA GLY A 119 3.98 3.96 9.35
C GLY A 119 3.30 2.90 10.21
N VAL A 120 3.84 1.69 10.28
CA VAL A 120 3.33 0.61 11.15
C VAL A 120 3.48 1.01 12.63
N PHE A 121 4.69 1.41 13.03
CA PHE A 121 5.00 1.73 14.43
C PHE A 121 4.28 2.98 14.94
N CYS A 122 4.09 4.00 14.11
CA CYS A 122 3.37 5.22 14.49
C CYS A 122 1.85 5.08 14.30
N GLY A 123 1.42 4.38 13.25
CA GLY A 123 0.00 4.23 12.92
C GLY A 123 -0.74 3.24 13.80
N SER A 124 -0.11 2.12 14.17
CA SER A 124 -0.78 1.10 14.98
C SER A 124 -1.20 1.58 16.38
N PRO A 125 -0.37 2.35 17.13
CA PRO A 125 -0.76 2.86 18.44
C PRO A 125 -1.82 3.95 18.34
N ILE A 126 -1.75 4.84 17.33
CA ILE A 126 -2.75 5.88 17.11
C ILE A 126 -4.10 5.25 16.79
N PHE A 127 -4.12 4.22 15.94
CA PHE A 127 -5.34 3.49 15.59
C PHE A 127 -5.93 2.76 16.81
N MET A 128 -5.09 2.11 17.62
CA MET A 128 -5.52 1.48 18.87
C MET A 128 -6.16 2.49 19.83
N VAL A 129 -5.48 3.62 20.11
CA VAL A 129 -5.99 4.64 21.03
C VAL A 129 -7.27 5.27 20.50
N GLY A 130 -7.35 5.53 19.19
CA GLY A 130 -8.50 6.19 18.56
C GLY A 130 -9.78 5.35 18.56
N LEU A 131 -9.68 4.02 18.40
CA LEU A 131 -10.85 3.14 18.37
C LEU A 131 -11.27 2.61 19.75
N PHE A 132 -10.32 2.43 20.69
CA PHE A 132 -10.57 1.66 21.91
C PHE A 132 -10.25 2.42 23.21
N GLY A 133 -9.65 3.62 23.12
CA GLY A 133 -9.25 4.39 24.29
C GLY A 133 -8.12 3.73 25.11
N PHE A 134 -7.74 4.35 26.23
CA PHE A 134 -6.62 3.91 27.07
C PHE A 134 -6.98 2.81 28.10
N GLY A 135 -8.17 2.20 28.03
CA GLY A 135 -8.75 1.42 29.12
C GLY A 135 -8.92 -0.09 28.91
N GLU A 136 -8.67 -0.62 27.71
CA GLU A 136 -8.97 -2.03 27.39
C GLU A 136 -7.94 -3.02 27.98
N PRO A 137 -8.37 -4.20 28.46
CA PRO A 137 -7.48 -5.21 29.04
C PRO A 137 -6.48 -5.77 28.02
N PHE A 138 -5.33 -6.25 28.50
CA PHE A 138 -4.20 -6.74 27.69
C PHE A 138 -4.58 -7.75 26.59
N TRP A 139 -5.59 -8.61 26.83
CA TRP A 139 -6.10 -9.57 25.85
C TRP A 139 -6.84 -8.91 24.67
N ALA A 140 -7.55 -7.80 24.91
CA ALA A 140 -8.07 -6.95 23.85
C ALA A 140 -6.90 -6.28 23.11
N GLY A 141 -5.86 -5.84 23.83
CA GLY A 141 -4.60 -5.34 23.27
C GLY A 141 -3.90 -6.32 22.31
N PHE A 142 -3.89 -7.63 22.60
CA PHE A 142 -3.29 -8.63 21.70
C PHE A 142 -4.10 -8.81 20.41
N ASN A 143 -5.43 -8.94 20.51
CA ASN A 143 -6.29 -8.97 19.32
C ASN A 143 -6.11 -7.72 18.48
N LEU A 144 -6.07 -6.55 19.13
CA LEU A 144 -5.82 -5.27 18.50
C LEU A 144 -4.45 -5.18 17.80
N LEU A 145 -3.43 -5.82 18.36
CA LEU A 145 -2.11 -5.92 17.75
C LEU A 145 -2.20 -6.73 16.46
N VAL A 146 -2.91 -7.86 16.46
CA VAL A 146 -3.17 -8.63 15.23
C VAL A 146 -3.96 -7.81 14.20
N PHE A 147 -5.00 -7.09 14.65
CA PHE A 147 -5.82 -6.23 13.80
C PHE A 147 -5.06 -5.06 13.19
N ALA A 148 -4.07 -4.51 13.88
CA ALA A 148 -3.26 -3.42 13.34
C ALA A 148 -2.06 -3.92 12.53
N PHE A 149 -1.42 -5.00 12.98
CA PHE A 149 -0.16 -5.48 12.42
C PHE A 149 -0.34 -6.26 11.11
N VAL A 150 -1.44 -7.03 10.97
CA VAL A 150 -1.72 -7.77 9.74
C VAL A 150 -1.98 -6.82 8.56
N PRO A 151 -2.91 -5.84 8.64
CA PRO A 151 -3.11 -4.88 7.55
C PRO A 151 -1.86 -4.04 7.29
N ALA A 152 -1.14 -3.64 8.33
CA ALA A 152 0.10 -2.89 8.18
C ALA A 152 1.18 -3.71 7.46
N SER A 153 1.27 -5.01 7.70
CA SER A 153 2.18 -5.93 7.02
C SER A 153 1.77 -6.18 5.55
N LEU A 154 0.47 -6.22 5.25
CA LEU A 154 -0.01 -6.30 3.87
C LEU A 154 0.26 -5.00 3.10
N ALA A 155 0.02 -3.85 3.73
CA ALA A 155 0.37 -2.54 3.18
C ALA A 155 1.88 -2.40 2.95
N ALA A 156 2.69 -2.88 3.91
CA ALA A 156 4.14 -2.98 3.78
C ALA A 156 4.55 -3.73 2.51
N LEU A 157 4.00 -4.93 2.33
CA LEU A 157 4.29 -5.77 1.19
C LEU A 157 3.86 -5.11 -0.14
N ALA A 158 2.71 -4.41 -0.15
CA ALA A 158 2.24 -3.66 -1.30
C ALA A 158 3.19 -2.53 -1.70
N ILE A 159 3.62 -1.72 -0.73
CA ILE A 159 4.57 -0.62 -0.97
C ILE A 159 5.89 -1.19 -1.46
N TRP A 160 6.42 -2.24 -0.82
CA TRP A 160 7.68 -2.87 -1.23
C TRP A 160 7.63 -3.41 -2.67
N ARG A 161 6.53 -4.08 -3.06
CA ARG A 161 6.32 -4.54 -4.44
C ARG A 161 6.21 -3.37 -5.42
N THR A 162 5.51 -2.31 -5.04
CA THR A 162 5.32 -1.10 -5.87
C THR A 162 6.66 -0.40 -6.11
N SER A 163 7.46 -0.19 -5.06
CA SER A 163 8.81 0.38 -5.17
C SER A 163 9.73 -0.45 -6.07
N THR A 164 9.64 -1.78 -6.01
CA THR A 164 10.41 -2.67 -6.89
C THR A 164 9.99 -2.52 -8.36
N ARG A 165 8.71 -2.25 -8.64
CA ARG A 165 8.22 -2.02 -10.01
C ARG A 165 8.64 -0.64 -10.53
N ILE A 166 8.56 0.40 -9.70
CA ILE A 166 8.98 1.76 -10.06
C ILE A 166 10.48 1.78 -10.38
N THR A 167 11.31 1.14 -9.56
CA THR A 167 12.76 1.06 -9.79
C THR A 167 13.10 0.35 -11.10
N ARG A 168 12.49 -0.81 -11.39
CA ARG A 168 12.67 -1.53 -12.66
C ARG A 168 12.25 -0.71 -13.88
N TRP A 169 11.12 0.01 -13.78
CA TRP A 169 10.67 0.88 -14.85
C TRP A 169 11.70 1.98 -15.14
N TYR A 170 12.19 2.67 -14.10
CA TYR A 170 13.19 3.72 -14.27
C TYR A 170 14.51 3.21 -14.85
N GLU A 171 14.98 2.03 -14.41
CA GLU A 171 16.15 1.36 -14.98
C GLU A 171 15.97 1.07 -16.49
N SER A 172 14.81 0.52 -16.87
CA SER A 172 14.53 0.21 -18.28
C SER A 172 14.50 1.45 -19.18
N ASP A 173 13.90 2.55 -18.69
CA ASP A 173 13.78 3.80 -19.43
C ASP A 173 15.14 4.50 -19.60
N THR A 174 15.97 4.49 -18.54
CA THR A 174 17.33 5.05 -18.61
C THR A 174 18.27 4.22 -19.50
N MET A 175 18.15 2.88 -19.51
CA MET A 175 18.92 2.04 -20.43
C MET A 175 18.52 2.26 -21.88
N ALA A 176 17.21 2.34 -22.17
CA ALA A 176 16.71 2.63 -23.52
C ALA A 176 17.24 3.97 -24.04
N ALA A 177 17.18 5.03 -23.21
CA ALA A 177 17.69 6.35 -23.58
C ALA A 177 19.21 6.33 -23.89
N ARG A 178 20.00 5.55 -23.15
CA ARG A 178 21.44 5.40 -23.41
C ARG A 178 21.73 4.69 -24.73
N ILE A 179 21.00 3.61 -25.03
CA ILE A 179 21.18 2.86 -26.28
C ILE A 179 20.89 3.77 -27.48
N THR A 180 19.79 4.54 -27.44
CA THR A 180 19.46 5.50 -28.49
C THR A 180 20.55 6.56 -28.67
N ALA A 181 21.09 7.11 -27.57
CA ALA A 181 22.18 8.08 -27.64
C ALA A 181 23.45 7.50 -28.29
N LEU A 182 23.82 6.26 -27.95
CA LEU A 182 24.98 5.58 -28.52
C LEU A 182 24.80 5.28 -30.02
N SER A 183 23.59 4.93 -30.45
CA SER A 183 23.30 4.71 -31.88
C SER A 183 23.49 5.98 -32.71
N HIS A 184 23.11 7.15 -32.18
CA HIS A 184 23.31 8.42 -32.86
C HIS A 184 24.77 8.88 -32.89
N SER A 185 25.58 8.55 -31.88
CA SER A 185 27.02 8.86 -31.91
C SER A 185 27.80 8.00 -32.92
N SER A 186 27.30 6.80 -33.25
CA SER A 186 27.98 5.89 -34.19
C SER A 186 27.78 6.24 -35.67
N SER A 187 26.83 7.12 -35.99
CA SER A 187 26.47 7.50 -37.36
C SER A 187 26.97 8.87 -37.78
N ALA A 188 27.75 9.55 -36.95
CA ALA A 188 28.40 10.81 -37.31
C ALA A 188 29.65 10.53 -38.17
N PRO A 189 29.69 10.98 -39.44
CA PRO A 189 30.80 10.76 -40.38
C PRO A 189 32.05 11.58 -40.06
#